data_AF-A0A931MZH1-F1
#
_entry.id   AF-A0A931MZH1-F1
#
_cell.length_a   1.000
_cell.length_b   1.000
_cell.length_c   1.000
_cell.angle_alpha   90.00
_cell.angle_beta   90.00
_cell.angle_gamma   90.00
#
_symmetry.space_group_name_H-M   'P 1'
#
loop_
_entity.id
_entity.type
_entity.pdbx_description
1 polymer ?
#
loop_
_entity_poly.entity_id
_entity_poly.type
_entity_poly.pdbx_seq_one_letter_code
_entity_poly.pdbx_strand_id
1 'polypeptide(L)'
;MGDICVDPDGARQAGAAISANTADSRARVETQFDEAAPAAQANEGWKTGPALVDFAYIRKRDILSCLDELDSIGQKIIETITVRVRVDQSYATSLDRVGKAVDAMSE
;
A
#
# COMPACT_ATOMS: atom_id res chain seq x y z
N MET A 1 -16.01 -25.50 -1.01
CA MET A 1 -15.07 -24.37 -1.23
C MET A 1 -15.19 -24.00 -2.68
N GLY A 2 -15.69 -22.81 -3.00
CA GLY A 2 -15.71 -22.32 -4.38
C GLY A 2 -14.31 -21.90 -4.80
N ASP A 3 -13.98 -22.06 -6.08
CA ASP A 3 -12.72 -21.58 -6.63
C ASP A 3 -12.57 -20.08 -6.33
N ILE A 4 -11.53 -19.74 -5.56
CA ILE A 4 -11.14 -18.36 -5.34
C ILE A 4 -10.40 -17.90 -6.59
N CYS A 5 -11.16 -17.36 -7.54
CA CYS A 5 -10.60 -16.70 -8.72
C CYS A 5 -10.10 -15.31 -8.31
N VAL A 6 -8.79 -15.18 -8.09
CA VAL A 6 -8.14 -13.89 -7.84
C VAL A 6 -7.73 -13.32 -9.19
N ASP A 7 -8.17 -12.10 -9.51
CA ASP A 7 -7.64 -11.31 -10.63
C ASP A 7 -6.27 -10.72 -10.20
N PRO A 8 -5.14 -11.26 -10.71
CA PRO A 8 -3.82 -10.83 -10.28
C PRO A 8 -3.51 -9.40 -10.74
N ASP A 9 -3.97 -9.01 -11.92
CA ASP A 9 -3.66 -7.71 -12.48
C ASP A 9 -4.50 -6.61 -11.81
N GLY A 10 -5.79 -6.86 -11.59
CA GLY A 10 -6.65 -5.97 -10.82
C GLY A 10 -6.13 -5.76 -9.39
N ALA A 11 -5.64 -6.82 -8.74
CA ALA A 11 -5.12 -6.71 -7.38
C ALA A 11 -3.73 -6.04 -7.32
N ARG A 12 -2.85 -6.21 -8.34
CA ARG A 12 -1.61 -5.42 -8.46
C ARG A 12 -1.92 -3.95 -8.69
N GLN A 13 -2.88 -3.65 -9.55
CA GLN A 13 -3.31 -2.27 -9.82
C GLN A 13 -3.85 -1.60 -8.56
N ALA A 14 -4.64 -2.32 -7.76
CA ALA A 14 -5.13 -1.82 -6.47
C ALA A 14 -3.97 -1.51 -5.52
N GLY A 15 -2.99 -2.41 -5.38
CA GLY A 15 -1.79 -2.16 -4.57
C GLY A 15 -1.00 -0.93 -5.03
N ALA A 16 -0.80 -0.78 -6.34
CA ALA A 16 -0.10 0.37 -6.91
C ALA A 16 -0.87 1.68 -6.69
N ALA A 17 -2.21 1.65 -6.83
CA ALA A 17 -3.07 2.80 -6.59
C ALA A 17 -3.03 3.23 -5.11
N ILE A 18 -2.98 2.28 -4.17
CA ILE A 18 -2.82 2.58 -2.75
C ILE A 18 -1.50 3.32 -2.52
N SER A 19 -0.37 2.81 -3.03
CA SER A 19 0.92 3.47 -2.88
C SER A 19 0.95 4.87 -3.50
N ALA A 20 0.40 5.04 -4.70
CA ALA A 20 0.32 6.35 -5.35
C ALA A 20 -0.52 7.36 -4.54
N ASN A 21 -1.74 6.96 -4.15
CA ASN A 21 -2.63 7.81 -3.35
C ASN A 21 -2.02 8.17 -1.99
N THR A 22 -1.26 7.25 -1.40
CA THR A 22 -0.58 7.45 -0.12
C THR A 22 0.56 8.47 -0.27
N ALA A 23 1.35 8.38 -1.33
CA ALA A 23 2.40 9.36 -1.64
C ALA A 23 1.82 10.76 -1.86
N ASP A 24 0.76 10.87 -2.65
CA ASP A 24 0.06 12.15 -2.88
C ASP A 24 -0.52 12.72 -1.57
N SER A 25 -1.11 11.86 -0.74
CA SER A 25 -1.65 12.25 0.56
C SER A 25 -0.56 12.72 1.52
N ARG A 26 0.62 12.08 1.51
CA ARG A 26 1.78 12.51 2.32
C ARG A 26 2.21 13.92 1.94
N ALA A 27 2.38 14.21 0.65
CA ALA A 27 2.76 15.55 0.18
C ALA A 27 1.75 16.63 0.61
N ARG A 28 0.45 16.31 0.56
CA ARG A 28 -0.62 17.22 1.02
C ARG A 28 -0.57 17.47 2.52
N VAL A 29 -0.35 16.43 3.32
CA VAL A 29 -0.23 16.54 4.78
C VAL A 29 1.00 17.36 5.15
N GLU A 30 2.15 17.12 4.52
CA GLU A 30 3.35 17.92 4.76
C GLU A 30 3.08 19.40 4.48
N THR A 31 2.51 19.71 3.31
CA THR A 31 2.12 21.09 2.93
C THR A 31 1.15 21.72 3.95
N GLN A 32 0.11 20.99 4.36
CA GLN A 32 -0.92 21.52 5.26
C GLN A 32 -0.37 21.85 6.65
N PHE A 33 0.61 21.09 7.13
CA PHE A 33 1.18 21.31 8.46
C PHE A 33 2.41 22.23 8.45
N ASP A 34 2.95 22.62 7.29
CA ASP A 34 3.97 23.67 7.19
C ASP A 34 3.42 25.04 7.60
N GLU A 35 2.11 25.26 7.48
CA GLU A 35 1.41 26.45 7.98
C GLU A 35 1.25 26.50 9.52
N ALA A 36 1.63 25.43 10.24
CA ALA A 36 1.49 25.39 11.70
C ALA A 36 2.43 26.37 12.42
N ALA A 37 3.62 26.63 11.87
CA ALA A 37 4.59 27.58 12.44
C ALA A 37 4.09 29.04 12.42
N PRO A 38 3.58 29.59 11.30
CA PRO A 38 2.96 30.92 11.31
C PRO A 38 1.67 30.97 12.16
N ALA A 39 0.89 29.88 12.20
CA ALA A 39 -0.27 29.80 13.10
C ALA A 39 0.13 29.82 14.59
N ALA A 40 1.26 29.24 14.97
CA ALA A 40 1.81 29.32 16.32
C ALA A 40 2.18 30.76 16.71
N GLN A 41 2.84 31.48 15.81
CA GLN A 41 3.20 32.89 16.00
C GLN A 41 1.98 33.79 16.14
N ALA A 42 0.93 33.55 15.34
CA ALA A 42 -0.32 34.31 15.45
C ALA A 42 -1.08 34.08 16.78
N ASN A 43 -0.79 32.97 17.47
CA ASN A 43 -1.39 32.62 18.76
C ASN A 43 -0.48 32.94 19.95
N GLU A 44 0.58 33.73 19.76
CA GLU A 44 1.46 34.15 20.85
C GLU A 44 0.68 34.95 21.91
N GLY A 45 0.89 34.63 23.19
CA GLY A 45 0.17 35.23 24.32
C GLY A 45 -1.20 34.59 24.64
N TRP A 46 -1.72 33.71 23.78
CA TRP A 46 -2.92 32.92 24.10
C TRP A 46 -2.55 31.70 24.94
N LYS A 47 -3.29 31.50 26.04
CA LYS A 47 -3.09 30.34 26.94
C LYS A 47 -3.21 28.98 26.21
N THR A 48 -3.96 28.94 25.11
CA THR A 48 -4.19 27.74 24.29
C THR A 48 -3.18 27.56 23.14
N GLY A 49 -2.37 28.58 22.82
CA GLY A 49 -1.43 28.54 21.69
C GLY A 49 -0.50 27.33 21.71
N PRO A 50 0.22 27.05 22.82
CA PRO A 50 1.09 25.88 22.91
C PRO A 50 0.35 24.55 22.71
N ALA A 51 -0.83 24.39 23.31
CA ALA A 51 -1.62 23.16 23.19
C ALA A 51 -2.11 22.91 21.76
N LEU A 52 -2.38 23.96 20.99
CA LEU A 52 -2.77 23.85 19.58
C LEU A 52 -1.59 23.40 18.69
N VAL A 53 -0.38 23.89 18.99
CA VAL A 53 0.84 23.46 18.29
C VAL A 53 1.14 22.00 18.56
N ASP A 54 1.08 21.58 19.82
CA ASP A 54 1.29 20.18 20.21
C ASP A 54 0.25 19.26 19.55
N PHE A 55 -1.02 19.67 19.54
CA PHE A 55 -2.08 18.93 18.86
C PHE A 55 -1.82 18.81 17.36
N ALA A 56 -1.41 19.89 16.69
CA ALA A 56 -1.08 19.86 15.27
C ALA A 56 0.09 18.89 14.99
N TYR A 57 1.14 18.91 15.82
CA TYR A 57 2.27 18.00 15.68
C TYR A 57 1.86 16.53 15.84
N ILE A 58 1.11 16.20 16.90
CA ILE A 58 0.62 14.84 17.14
C ILE A 58 -0.25 14.38 15.97
N ARG A 59 -1.16 15.25 15.50
CA ARG A 59 -2.04 14.92 14.39
C ARG A 59 -1.29 14.70 13.08
N LYS A 60 -0.28 15.52 12.77
CA LYS A 60 0.60 15.30 11.60
C LYS A 60 1.23 13.92 11.67
N ARG A 61 1.84 13.59 12.81
CA ARG A 61 2.52 12.31 13.03
C ARG A 61 1.56 11.13 12.88
N ASP A 62 0.39 11.19 13.49
CA ASP A 62 -0.57 10.09 13.45
C ASP A 62 -1.10 9.85 12.03
N ILE A 63 -1.36 10.92 11.26
CA ILE A 63 -1.75 10.80 9.84
C ILE A 63 -0.62 10.17 9.02
N LEU A 64 0.63 10.63 9.20
CA LEU A 64 1.78 10.08 8.47
C LEU A 64 1.99 8.59 8.80
N SER A 65 1.81 8.18 10.06
CA SER A 65 1.87 6.77 10.46
C SER A 65 0.80 5.93 9.78
N CYS A 66 -0.45 6.41 9.72
CA CYS A 66 -1.52 5.70 9.00
C CYS A 66 -1.21 5.57 7.49
N LEU A 67 -0.60 6.60 6.90
CA LEU A 67 -0.17 6.54 5.51
C LEU A 67 0.96 5.51 5.32
N ASP A 68 1.94 5.44 6.22
CA ASP A 68 2.99 4.41 6.16
C ASP A 68 2.41 2.98 6.22
N GLU A 69 1.40 2.76 7.05
CA GLU A 69 0.69 1.48 7.12
C GLU A 69 -0.05 1.14 5.82
N LEU A 70 -0.74 2.12 5.22
CA LEU A 70 -1.44 1.93 3.94
C LEU A 70 -0.46 1.60 2.81
N ASP A 71 0.69 2.27 2.72
CA ASP A 71 1.70 1.94 1.73
C ASP A 71 2.25 0.53 1.94
N SER A 72 2.52 0.14 3.19
CA SER A 72 2.95 -1.23 3.53
C SER A 72 1.91 -2.27 3.08
N ILE A 73 0.62 -1.99 3.24
CA ILE A 73 -0.46 -2.87 2.78
C ILE A 73 -0.46 -2.96 1.24
N GLY A 74 -0.33 -1.83 0.54
CA GLY A 74 -0.24 -1.80 -0.92
C GLY A 74 0.91 -2.66 -1.46
N GLN A 75 2.08 -2.56 -0.85
CA GLN A 75 3.26 -3.37 -1.19
C GLN A 75 3.04 -4.86 -0.93
N LYS A 76 2.47 -5.22 0.23
CA LYS A 76 2.18 -6.62 0.60
C LYS A 76 1.18 -7.28 -0.37
N ILE A 77 0.20 -6.53 -0.85
CA ILE A 77 -0.75 -7.01 -1.87
C ILE A 77 0.02 -7.38 -3.13
N ILE A 78 0.85 -6.47 -3.65
CA ILE A 78 1.66 -6.71 -4.86
C ILE A 78 2.59 -7.91 -4.69
N GLU A 79 3.28 -8.01 -3.56
CA GLU A 79 4.20 -9.11 -3.25
C GLU A 79 3.47 -10.45 -3.24
N THR A 80 2.36 -10.54 -2.52
CA THR A 80 1.55 -11.77 -2.39
C THR A 80 1.08 -12.27 -3.76
N ILE A 81 0.58 -11.37 -4.59
CA ILE A 81 0.10 -11.72 -5.94
C ILE A 81 1.26 -12.15 -6.83
N THR A 82 2.40 -11.47 -6.75
CA THR A 82 3.59 -11.80 -7.55
C THR A 82 4.09 -13.20 -7.22
N VAL A 83 4.11 -13.57 -5.94
CA VAL A 83 4.45 -14.93 -5.49
C VAL A 83 3.44 -15.94 -6.02
N ARG A 84 2.13 -15.66 -5.89
CA ARG A 84 1.05 -16.55 -6.37
C ARG A 84 1.18 -16.84 -7.87
N VAL A 85 1.29 -15.80 -8.69
CA VAL A 85 1.43 -15.93 -10.15
C VAL A 85 2.67 -16.75 -10.52
N ARG A 86 3.80 -16.55 -9.83
CA ARG A 86 5.03 -17.33 -10.08
C ARG A 86 4.81 -18.81 -9.76
N VAL A 87 4.14 -19.13 -8.65
CA VAL A 87 3.85 -20.52 -8.25
C VAL A 87 2.93 -21.18 -9.28
N ASP A 88 1.86 -20.49 -9.69
CA ASP A 88 0.90 -21.01 -10.68
C ASP A 88 1.57 -21.27 -12.04
N GLN A 89 2.46 -20.37 -12.48
CA GLN A 89 3.27 -20.55 -13.70
C GLN A 89 4.21 -21.76 -13.61
N SER A 90 4.83 -21.97 -12.45
CA SER A 90 5.70 -23.12 -12.21
C SER A 90 4.93 -24.43 -12.29
N TYR A 91 3.75 -24.49 -11.65
CA TYR A 91 2.88 -25.67 -11.72
C TYR A 91 2.38 -25.93 -13.14
N ALA A 92 1.90 -24.91 -13.85
CA ALA A 92 1.46 -25.05 -15.24
C ALA A 92 2.57 -25.62 -16.14
N THR A 93 3.81 -25.12 -15.98
CA THR A 93 4.98 -25.63 -16.71
C THR A 93 5.28 -27.10 -16.37
N SER A 94 5.19 -27.47 -15.10
CA SER A 94 5.44 -28.85 -14.67
C SER A 94 4.37 -29.82 -15.19
N LEU A 95 3.11 -29.40 -15.19
CA LEU A 95 1.98 -30.19 -15.68
C LEU A 95 2.04 -30.37 -17.19
N ASP A 96 2.39 -29.32 -17.95
CA ASP A 96 2.61 -29.40 -19.39
C ASP A 96 3.71 -30.43 -19.75
N ARG A 97 4.81 -30.46 -18.98
CA ARG A 97 5.87 -31.47 -19.17
C ARG A 97 5.38 -32.89 -18.90
N VAL A 98 4.62 -33.08 -17.82
CA VAL A 98 4.06 -34.40 -17.48
C VAL A 98 3.07 -34.84 -18.54
N GLY A 99 2.19 -33.96 -19.01
CA GLY A 99 1.25 -34.25 -20.10
C GLY A 99 1.96 -34.73 -21.36
N LYS A 100 2.97 -33.99 -21.81
CA LYS A 100 3.80 -34.38 -22.97
C LYS A 100 4.49 -35.73 -22.79
N ALA A 101 4.97 -36.03 -21.58
CA ALA A 101 5.60 -37.31 -21.29
C ALA A 101 4.60 -38.48 -21.32
N VAL A 102 3.38 -38.27 -20.80
CA VAL A 102 2.30 -39.26 -20.85
C VAL A 102 1.84 -39.52 -22.28
N ASP A 103 1.68 -38.46 -23.08
CA ASP A 103 1.32 -38.58 -24.49
C ASP A 103 2.36 -39.41 -25.25
N ALA A 104 3.65 -39.14 -25.04
CA ALA A 104 4.75 -39.89 -25.67
C ALA A 104 4.86 -41.37 -25.22
N MET A 105 4.28 -41.74 -24.08
CA MET A 105 4.22 -43.14 -23.61
C MET A 105 2.98 -43.89 -24.12
N SER A 106 2.02 -43.17 -24.71
CA SER A 106 0.75 -43.71 -25.20
C SER A 106 0.76 -43.97 -26.71
N GLU A 107 1.84 -43.59 -27.41
CA GLU A 107 2.18 -43.98 -28.79
C GLU A 107 3.04 -45.25 -28.80
#